data_AF-A0A7Y6KA14-F1
#
_entry.id   AF-A0A7Y6KA14-F1
#
_cell.length_a   1.000
_cell.length_b   1.000
_cell.length_c   1.000
_cell.angle_alpha   90.00
_cell.angle_beta   90.00
_cell.angle_gamma   90.00
#
_symmetry.space_group_name_H-M   'P 1'
#
loop_
_entity.id
_entity.type
_entity.pdbx_description
1 polymer ?
#
loop_
_entity_poly.entity_id
_entity_poly.type
_entity_poly.pdbx_seq_one_letter_code
_entity_poly.pdbx_strand_id
1 'polypeptide(L)'
;MKAQYAYAMGFTGRGIKVGVLDSGVDTTHPELSGPRIHPVSTIGTYYEDGFQFYADDSTIPVKKGDVFNVPGSHVDDVNDSHGTEVSGAIGAARDGKGMQGVAFNADVYVANTNGTDDNREHGSNRLDYGYFTAAYDSLGKSGVRIVNQSWGQSSPIPAENLTDNVDQLKTAYRDSLNARAKVRKLG
;
A
#
# COMPACT_ATOMS: atom_id res chain seq x y z
N MET A 1 -10.29 -16.07 11.59
CA MET A 1 -8.92 -16.62 11.50
C MET A 1 -8.60 -17.42 12.78
N LYS A 2 -7.75 -18.46 12.72
CA LYS A 2 -7.40 -19.33 13.87
C LYS A 2 -5.88 -19.28 14.19
N ALA A 3 -5.31 -18.09 14.29
CA ALA A 3 -3.85 -17.88 14.40
C ALA A 3 -3.23 -18.47 15.69
N GLN A 4 -4.01 -18.70 16.74
CA GLN A 4 -3.55 -19.31 17.99
C GLN A 4 -2.90 -20.69 17.81
N TYR A 5 -3.34 -21.49 16.84
CA TYR A 5 -2.70 -22.79 16.56
C TYR A 5 -1.31 -22.62 15.96
N ALA A 6 -1.12 -21.60 15.10
CA ALA A 6 0.20 -21.27 14.56
C ALA A 6 1.14 -20.84 15.68
N TYR A 7 0.64 -20.03 16.63
CA TYR A 7 1.41 -19.58 17.79
C TYR A 7 1.82 -20.76 18.70
N ALA A 8 0.91 -21.72 18.93
CA ALA A 8 1.21 -22.93 19.71
C ALA A 8 2.30 -23.80 19.05
N MET A 9 2.43 -23.73 17.73
CA MET A 9 3.50 -24.37 16.96
C MET A 9 4.78 -23.51 16.85
N GLY A 10 4.82 -22.34 17.47
CA GLY A 10 5.97 -21.43 17.46
C GLY A 10 6.07 -20.50 16.24
N PHE A 11 5.08 -20.52 15.34
CA PHE A 11 5.03 -19.62 14.19
C PHE A 11 4.49 -18.26 14.61
N THR A 12 5.35 -17.24 14.56
CA THR A 12 5.05 -15.88 15.07
C THR A 12 5.38 -14.77 14.08
N GLY A 13 5.80 -15.13 12.87
CA GLY A 13 6.34 -14.19 11.87
C GLY A 13 7.83 -13.91 12.01
N ARG A 14 8.50 -14.45 13.04
CA ARG A 14 9.95 -14.26 13.24
C ARG A 14 10.78 -14.61 12.00
N GLY A 15 11.63 -13.67 11.58
CA GLY A 15 12.49 -13.80 10.40
C GLY A 15 11.78 -13.54 9.06
N ILE A 16 10.50 -13.17 9.09
CA ILE A 16 9.75 -12.74 7.91
C ILE A 16 9.73 -11.21 7.88
N LYS A 17 10.03 -10.66 6.70
CA LYS A 17 9.89 -9.25 6.38
C LYS A 17 8.59 -9.04 5.61
N VAL A 18 7.68 -8.26 6.17
CA VAL A 18 6.38 -7.91 5.56
C VAL A 18 6.44 -6.45 5.14
N GLY A 19 6.12 -6.18 3.88
CA GLY A 19 5.95 -4.83 3.35
C GLY A 19 4.52 -4.35 3.55
N VAL A 20 4.35 -3.07 3.81
CA VAL A 20 3.08 -2.35 3.84
C VAL A 20 3.26 -1.13 2.95
N LEU A 21 2.42 -0.96 1.94
CA LEU A 21 2.31 0.27 1.18
C LEU A 21 0.95 0.88 1.51
N ASP A 22 0.94 1.91 2.34
CA ASP A 22 -0.28 2.50 2.93
C ASP A 22 0.00 3.96 3.33
N SER A 23 -0.85 4.63 4.11
CA SER A 23 -0.69 6.03 4.53
C SER A 23 0.46 6.30 5.53
N GLY A 24 1.48 5.44 5.54
CA GLY A 24 2.60 5.50 6.48
C GLY A 24 2.27 4.94 7.86
N VAL A 25 3.26 4.95 8.75
CA VAL A 25 3.12 4.40 10.11
C VAL A 25 3.59 5.39 11.17
N ASP A 26 2.76 5.59 12.20
CA ASP A 26 3.17 6.28 13.41
C ASP A 26 4.02 5.34 14.29
N THR A 27 5.34 5.52 14.23
CA THR A 27 6.27 4.76 15.07
C THR A 27 6.34 5.27 16.51
N THR A 28 5.65 6.35 16.86
CA THR A 28 5.53 6.81 18.25
C THR A 28 4.44 6.06 19.00
N HIS A 29 3.51 5.41 18.29
CA HIS A 29 2.50 4.55 18.88
C HIS A 29 3.14 3.43 19.73
N PRO A 30 2.76 3.23 21.01
CA PRO A 30 3.44 2.30 21.91
C PRO A 30 3.59 0.88 21.34
N GLU A 31 2.55 0.36 20.69
CA GLU A 31 2.53 -1.00 20.11
C GLU A 31 3.40 -1.16 18.85
N LEU A 32 3.89 -0.05 18.28
CA LEU A 32 4.68 0.01 17.04
C LEU A 32 6.04 0.72 17.22
N SER A 33 6.39 1.10 18.45
CA SER A 33 7.64 1.79 18.79
C SER A 33 8.90 0.91 18.84
N GLY A 34 8.75 -0.38 18.53
CA GLY A 34 9.84 -1.36 18.59
C GLY A 34 10.73 -1.36 17.34
N PRO A 35 11.95 -1.93 17.43
CA PRO A 35 12.94 -1.94 16.34
C PRO A 35 12.54 -2.80 15.13
N ARG A 36 11.35 -3.42 15.16
CA ARG A 36 10.81 -4.26 14.07
C ARG A 36 9.98 -3.45 13.07
N ILE A 37 9.64 -2.20 13.38
CA ILE A 37 8.88 -1.34 12.48
C ILE A 37 9.88 -0.45 11.75
N HIS A 38 9.92 -0.59 10.43
CA HIS A 38 10.92 0.00 9.55
C HIS A 38 10.23 0.90 8.51
N PRO A 39 9.99 2.18 8.81
CA PRO A 39 9.60 3.14 7.79
C PRO A 39 10.68 3.23 6.69
N VAL A 40 10.30 3.11 5.42
CA VAL A 40 11.21 3.20 4.28
C VAL A 40 10.87 4.39 3.40
N SER A 41 11.89 5.14 2.97
CA SER A 41 11.68 6.30 2.10
C SER A 41 11.43 5.90 0.65
N THR A 42 10.45 6.56 0.04
CA THR A 42 10.15 6.52 -1.39
C THR A 42 10.76 7.75 -2.06
N ILE A 43 11.72 7.53 -2.96
CA ILE A 43 12.52 8.60 -3.59
C ILE A 43 12.52 8.41 -5.11
N GLY A 44 12.29 9.48 -5.86
CA GLY A 44 12.23 9.44 -7.32
C GLY A 44 11.69 10.71 -7.93
N THR A 45 11.16 10.60 -9.15
CA THR A 45 10.52 11.69 -9.88
C THR A 45 9.17 11.25 -10.42
N TYR A 46 8.18 12.14 -10.40
CA TYR A 46 6.87 11.86 -10.99
C TYR A 46 6.99 11.58 -12.50
N TYR A 47 6.30 10.54 -12.96
CA TYR A 47 6.37 10.07 -14.35
C TYR A 47 5.48 10.90 -15.29
N GLU A 48 4.32 11.36 -14.80
CA GLU A 48 3.40 12.24 -15.53
C GLU A 48 2.88 13.39 -14.64
N ASP A 49 2.23 14.36 -15.26
CA ASP A 49 1.43 15.35 -14.53
C ASP A 49 0.26 14.65 -13.83
N GLY A 50 -0.03 15.03 -12.58
CA GLY A 50 -1.06 14.39 -11.79
C GLY A 50 -1.40 15.16 -10.54
N PHE A 51 -1.89 14.45 -9.53
CA PHE A 51 -2.25 15.02 -8.23
C PHE A 51 -1.83 14.11 -7.09
N GLN A 52 -1.34 14.72 -6.01
CA GLN A 52 -1.33 14.15 -4.67
C GLN A 52 -2.70 14.40 -4.01
N PHE A 53 -3.14 13.47 -3.17
CA PHE A 53 -4.44 13.53 -2.50
C PHE A 53 -4.25 13.70 -0.98
N TYR A 54 -5.23 14.28 -0.29
CA TYR A 54 -5.20 14.56 1.15
C TYR A 54 -6.50 14.16 1.85
N ALA A 55 -6.50 14.21 3.19
CA ALA A 55 -7.63 13.80 4.04
C ALA A 55 -8.87 14.68 3.88
N ASP A 56 -8.70 15.91 3.41
CA ASP A 56 -9.74 16.92 3.24
C ASP A 56 -10.28 17.00 1.80
N ASP A 57 -10.08 15.93 1.01
CA ASP A 57 -10.37 15.84 -0.42
C ASP A 57 -9.61 16.85 -1.30
N SER A 58 -8.68 17.62 -0.73
CA SER A 58 -7.85 18.52 -1.52
C SER A 58 -6.88 17.73 -2.40
N THR A 59 -6.48 18.37 -3.50
CA THR A 59 -5.50 17.82 -4.43
C THR A 59 -4.37 18.83 -4.62
N ILE A 60 -3.13 18.35 -4.51
CA ILE A 60 -1.96 19.16 -4.86
C ILE A 60 -1.47 18.67 -6.21
N PRO A 61 -1.44 19.54 -7.25
CA PRO A 61 -0.94 19.15 -8.55
C PRO A 61 0.55 18.81 -8.46
N VAL A 62 0.94 17.73 -9.12
CA VAL A 62 2.35 17.34 -9.31
C VAL A 62 2.68 17.42 -10.79
N LYS A 63 3.93 17.78 -11.12
CA LYS A 63 4.40 17.85 -12.51
C LYS A 63 5.34 16.71 -12.83
N LYS A 64 5.28 16.27 -14.08
CA LYS A 64 6.27 15.35 -14.64
C LYS A 64 7.69 15.86 -14.39
N GLY A 65 8.52 15.01 -13.80
CA GLY A 65 9.90 15.32 -13.47
C GLY A 65 10.11 16.00 -12.10
N ASP A 66 9.03 16.40 -11.40
CA ASP A 66 9.15 16.86 -10.01
C ASP A 66 9.74 15.75 -9.15
N VAL A 67 10.69 16.10 -8.28
CA VAL A 67 11.34 15.17 -7.36
C VAL A 67 10.46 14.96 -6.14
N PHE A 68 10.35 13.72 -5.68
CA PHE A 68 9.75 13.37 -4.40
C PHE A 68 10.74 12.63 -3.49
N ASN A 69 10.60 12.86 -2.19
CA ASN A 69 11.26 12.13 -1.11
C ASN A 69 10.30 12.02 0.06
N VAL A 70 9.58 10.91 0.13
CA VAL A 70 8.49 10.71 1.10
C VAL A 70 8.93 9.65 2.11
N PRO A 71 8.93 9.93 3.41
CA PRO A 71 9.26 8.93 4.41
C PRO A 71 8.14 7.89 4.53
N GLY A 72 8.48 6.68 4.96
CA GLY A 72 7.49 5.65 5.30
C GLY A 72 6.74 5.91 6.60
N SER A 73 7.20 6.89 7.40
CA SER A 73 6.54 7.28 8.64
C SER A 73 5.30 8.09 8.32
N HIS A 74 4.37 8.12 9.27
CA HIS A 74 3.24 9.04 9.20
C HIS A 74 3.74 10.48 9.09
N VAL A 75 3.11 11.26 8.22
CA VAL A 75 3.32 12.68 8.04
C VAL A 75 2.01 13.39 8.35
N ASP A 76 2.03 14.21 9.40
CA ASP A 76 0.88 15.01 9.84
C ASP A 76 0.35 15.86 8.67
N ASP A 77 -0.97 16.09 8.65
CA ASP A 77 -1.72 16.80 7.61
C ASP A 77 -1.68 16.18 6.19
N VAL A 78 -0.86 15.14 5.97
CA VAL A 78 -0.80 14.38 4.70
C VAL A 78 -1.52 13.05 4.80
N ASN A 79 -1.25 12.34 5.88
CA ASN A 79 -1.67 10.97 6.08
C ASN A 79 -2.84 10.87 7.07
N ASP A 80 -3.63 9.82 6.95
CA ASP A 80 -4.60 9.42 7.95
C ASP A 80 -4.00 8.35 8.89
N SER A 81 -4.80 7.81 9.81
CA SER A 81 -4.37 6.77 10.73
C SER A 81 -4.34 5.35 10.14
N HIS A 82 -4.78 5.16 8.90
CA HIS A 82 -5.06 3.85 8.31
C HIS A 82 -3.81 2.96 8.24
N GLY A 83 -2.68 3.48 7.74
CA GLY A 83 -1.44 2.71 7.65
C GLY A 83 -0.86 2.29 9.01
N THR A 84 -1.13 3.06 10.06
CA THR A 84 -0.80 2.69 11.44
C THR A 84 -1.67 1.54 11.93
N GLU A 85 -2.98 1.57 11.66
CA GLU A 85 -3.89 0.47 11.99
C GLU A 85 -3.49 -0.83 11.25
N VAL A 86 -3.26 -0.75 9.94
CA VAL A 86 -2.84 -1.87 9.09
C VAL A 86 -1.53 -2.47 9.60
N SER A 87 -0.53 -1.62 9.89
CA SER A 87 0.75 -2.06 10.45
C SER A 87 0.58 -2.71 11.82
N GLY A 88 -0.34 -2.20 12.65
CA GLY A 88 -0.72 -2.77 13.93
C GLY A 88 -1.31 -4.17 13.80
N ALA A 89 -2.31 -4.35 12.94
CA ALA A 89 -2.94 -5.64 12.68
C ALA A 89 -1.93 -6.71 12.22
N ILE A 90 -0.89 -6.29 11.48
CA ILE A 90 0.19 -7.17 11.04
C ILE A 90 1.18 -7.46 12.17
N GLY A 91 1.78 -6.42 12.77
CA GLY A 91 3.05 -6.55 13.49
C GLY A 91 3.15 -5.86 14.84
N ALA A 92 2.04 -5.36 15.41
CA ALA A 92 2.02 -4.82 16.77
C ALA A 92 2.65 -5.80 17.77
N ALA A 93 3.34 -5.25 18.76
CA ALA A 93 4.10 -6.03 19.75
C ALA A 93 3.22 -6.99 20.55
N ARG A 94 3.83 -8.06 21.06
CA ARG A 94 3.19 -8.98 22.02
C ARG A 94 3.88 -8.83 23.37
N ASP A 95 3.59 -7.74 24.06
CA ASP A 95 4.19 -7.39 25.35
C ASP A 95 3.21 -7.55 26.54
N GLY A 96 1.97 -7.98 26.26
CA GLY A 96 0.91 -8.16 27.25
C GLY A 96 0.11 -6.88 27.53
N LYS A 97 0.33 -5.82 26.77
CA LYS A 97 -0.47 -4.59 26.78
C LYS A 97 -1.30 -4.50 25.51
N GLY A 98 -2.35 -3.68 25.56
CA GLY A 98 -3.17 -3.33 24.40
C GLY A 98 -3.55 -4.53 23.53
N MET A 99 -3.03 -4.53 22.30
CA MET A 99 -3.29 -5.51 21.26
C MET A 99 -1.97 -6.07 20.72
N GLN A 100 -2.05 -7.19 20.00
CA GLN A 100 -0.91 -7.75 19.28
C GLN A 100 -1.25 -7.97 17.81
N GLY A 101 -0.24 -7.87 16.95
CA GLY A 101 -0.36 -8.22 15.55
C GLY A 101 -0.50 -9.73 15.35
N VAL A 102 -0.94 -10.13 14.15
CA VAL A 102 -0.99 -11.54 13.74
C VAL A 102 0.42 -12.13 13.63
N ALA A 103 1.37 -11.36 13.13
CA ALA A 103 2.77 -11.70 12.97
C ALA A 103 3.65 -10.83 13.90
N PHE A 104 3.35 -10.85 15.19
CA PHE A 104 3.95 -9.99 16.22
C PHE A 104 5.48 -10.09 16.38
N ASN A 105 6.16 -11.04 15.72
CA ASN A 105 7.63 -11.12 15.66
C ASN A 105 8.21 -10.84 14.26
N ALA A 106 7.39 -10.48 13.28
CA ALA A 106 7.86 -10.08 11.95
C ALA A 106 8.50 -8.69 11.98
N ASP A 107 9.37 -8.44 11.00
CA ASP A 107 9.81 -7.09 10.65
C ASP A 107 8.82 -6.50 9.66
N VAL A 108 8.25 -5.34 9.98
CA VAL A 108 7.27 -4.64 9.13
C VAL A 108 7.96 -3.44 8.49
N TYR A 109 8.04 -3.44 7.17
CA TYR A 109 8.59 -2.34 6.38
C TYR A 109 7.45 -1.55 5.76
N VAL A 110 7.41 -0.24 5.99
CA VAL A 110 6.27 0.59 5.61
C VAL A 110 6.73 1.64 4.61
N ALA A 111 6.16 1.64 3.41
CA ALA A 111 6.24 2.71 2.44
C ALA A 111 4.93 3.49 2.44
N ASN A 112 5.01 4.79 2.16
CA ASN A 112 3.88 5.70 2.21
C ASN A 112 3.23 5.83 0.82
N THR A 113 1.90 5.94 0.73
CA THR A 113 1.15 6.26 -0.49
C THR A 113 1.23 7.75 -0.85
N ASN A 114 1.89 8.55 -0.01
CA ASN A 114 1.94 10.01 -0.05
C ASN A 114 0.55 10.64 0.12
N GLY A 115 -0.28 10.07 1.00
CA GLY A 115 -1.56 10.65 1.37
C GLY A 115 -2.37 9.77 2.31
N THR A 116 -3.67 9.99 2.38
CA THR A 116 -4.70 9.14 2.97
C THR A 116 -5.01 7.89 2.15
N ASP A 117 -5.68 6.91 2.75
CA ASP A 117 -6.12 5.70 2.04
C ASP A 117 -7.66 5.50 2.10
N ASP A 118 -8.35 6.25 2.95
CA ASP A 118 -9.81 6.39 2.91
C ASP A 118 -10.24 7.33 1.76
N ASN A 119 -11.15 6.87 0.88
CA ASN A 119 -11.90 7.67 -0.12
C ASN A 119 -11.20 8.22 -1.39
N ARG A 120 -10.38 7.43 -2.09
CA ARG A 120 -9.75 7.88 -3.34
C ARG A 120 -10.17 7.08 -4.55
N GLU A 121 -10.53 7.68 -5.66
CA GLU A 121 -10.65 6.94 -6.93
C GLU A 121 -9.25 6.51 -7.40
N HIS A 122 -9.01 5.20 -7.52
CA HIS A 122 -7.73 4.63 -7.97
C HIS A 122 -7.92 3.85 -9.27
N GLY A 123 -7.01 4.04 -10.21
CA GLY A 123 -7.08 3.46 -11.54
C GLY A 123 -5.89 3.85 -12.38
N SER A 124 -5.84 3.32 -13.60
CA SER A 124 -4.67 3.40 -14.50
C SER A 124 -4.22 4.82 -14.89
N ASN A 125 -4.98 5.87 -14.51
CA ASN A 125 -4.74 7.27 -14.86
C ASN A 125 -4.66 8.25 -13.66
N ARG A 126 -4.74 7.79 -12.41
CA ARG A 126 -4.67 8.67 -11.22
C ARG A 126 -3.51 8.39 -10.28
N LEU A 127 -2.97 7.18 -10.31
CA LEU A 127 -1.75 6.83 -9.59
C LEU A 127 -0.55 7.12 -10.49
N ASP A 128 0.38 7.95 -10.01
CA ASP A 128 1.61 8.17 -10.77
C ASP A 128 2.46 6.90 -10.79
N TYR A 129 2.73 6.40 -11.99
CA TYR A 129 3.51 5.19 -12.19
C TYR A 129 4.92 5.28 -11.57
N GLY A 130 5.58 6.45 -11.68
CA GLY A 130 6.92 6.67 -11.15
C GLY A 130 6.94 6.57 -9.63
N TYR A 131 5.98 7.20 -8.97
CA TYR A 131 5.82 7.16 -7.52
C TYR A 131 5.60 5.73 -7.00
N PHE A 132 4.59 5.04 -7.51
CA PHE A 132 4.25 3.70 -7.00
C PHE A 132 5.31 2.66 -7.37
N THR A 133 5.97 2.78 -8.53
CA THR A 133 7.14 1.95 -8.84
C THR A 133 8.25 2.17 -7.82
N ALA A 134 8.59 3.42 -7.48
CA ALA A 134 9.60 3.73 -6.48
C ALA A 134 9.23 3.22 -5.07
N ALA A 135 7.94 3.25 -4.71
CA ALA A 135 7.45 2.75 -3.43
C ALA A 135 7.53 1.21 -3.33
N TYR A 136 7.13 0.47 -4.37
CA TYR A 136 7.32 -0.99 -4.38
C TYR A 136 8.81 -1.36 -4.46
N ASP A 137 9.62 -0.59 -5.20
CA ASP A 137 11.07 -0.80 -5.27
C ASP A 137 11.76 -0.59 -3.92
N SER A 138 11.34 0.40 -3.12
CA SER A 138 11.90 0.64 -1.79
C SER A 138 11.64 -0.56 -0.87
N LEU A 139 10.39 -1.06 -0.86
CA LEU A 139 10.01 -2.29 -0.14
C LEU A 139 10.77 -3.52 -0.67
N GLY A 140 10.88 -3.67 -1.99
CA GLY A 140 11.61 -4.76 -2.64
C GLY A 140 13.09 -4.78 -2.25
N LYS A 141 13.75 -3.62 -2.23
CA LYS A 141 15.14 -3.45 -1.78
C LYS A 141 15.32 -3.78 -0.30
N SER A 142 14.30 -3.59 0.53
CA SER A 142 14.30 -4.04 1.93
C SER A 142 14.23 -5.57 2.09
N GLY A 143 13.95 -6.29 0.99
CA GLY A 143 13.88 -7.75 0.96
C GLY A 143 12.58 -8.29 1.57
N VAL A 144 11.48 -7.52 1.50
CA VAL A 144 10.17 -8.00 1.93
C VAL A 144 9.72 -9.18 1.07
N ARG A 145 8.97 -10.11 1.68
CA ARG A 145 8.46 -11.30 0.98
C ARG A 145 7.03 -11.18 0.50
N ILE A 146 6.28 -10.28 1.13
CA ILE A 146 4.86 -10.04 0.91
C ILE A 146 4.68 -8.54 1.05
N VAL A 147 3.86 -7.92 0.21
CA VAL A 147 3.42 -6.54 0.38
C VAL A 147 1.92 -6.55 0.63
N ASN A 148 1.50 -5.97 1.74
CA ASN A 148 0.11 -5.60 1.99
C ASN A 148 -0.16 -4.22 1.39
N GLN A 149 -1.27 -4.11 0.67
CA GLN A 149 -1.84 -2.87 0.18
C GLN A 149 -3.30 -2.88 0.60
N SER A 150 -3.71 -2.00 1.51
CA SER A 150 -5.06 -2.00 2.08
C SER A 150 -5.95 -0.91 1.47
N TRP A 151 -5.62 -0.51 0.25
CA TRP A 151 -6.36 0.43 -0.57
C TRP A 151 -6.77 -0.25 -1.88
N GLY A 152 -7.87 0.23 -2.44
CA GLY A 152 -8.52 -0.26 -3.63
C GLY A 152 -9.89 0.40 -3.75
N GLN A 153 -10.12 1.12 -4.84
CA GLN A 153 -11.33 1.92 -5.02
C GLN A 153 -11.71 1.98 -6.50
N SER A 154 -12.88 2.54 -6.77
CA SER A 154 -13.36 2.80 -8.11
C SER A 154 -12.31 3.56 -8.93
N SER A 155 -12.16 3.14 -10.16
CA SER A 155 -11.52 3.89 -11.22
C SER A 155 -12.50 4.92 -11.77
N PRO A 156 -12.03 6.10 -12.20
CA PRO A 156 -12.84 7.02 -12.99
C PRO A 156 -13.23 6.45 -14.36
N ILE A 157 -12.65 5.33 -14.78
CA ILE A 157 -13.00 4.58 -15.99
C ILE A 157 -14.04 3.51 -15.59
N PRO A 158 -15.33 3.67 -15.93
CA PRO A 158 -16.37 2.75 -15.45
C PRO A 158 -16.15 1.28 -15.85
N ALA A 159 -15.49 1.05 -16.99
CA ALA A 159 -15.17 -0.29 -17.45
C ALA A 159 -14.13 -1.02 -16.55
N GLU A 160 -13.31 -0.28 -15.81
CA GLU A 160 -12.35 -0.85 -14.85
C GLU A 160 -13.03 -1.29 -13.54
N ASN A 161 -14.24 -0.81 -13.26
CA ASN A 161 -15.00 -1.11 -12.03
C ASN A 161 -15.91 -2.34 -12.13
N LEU A 162 -16.00 -2.97 -13.30
CA LEU A 162 -16.85 -4.14 -13.53
C LEU A 162 -16.20 -5.40 -12.93
N THR A 163 -16.09 -5.47 -11.61
CA THR A 163 -15.46 -6.59 -10.89
C THR A 163 -16.26 -7.14 -9.71
N ASP A 164 -17.43 -6.57 -9.42
CA ASP A 164 -18.24 -6.91 -8.24
C ASP A 164 -18.87 -8.30 -8.30
N ASN A 165 -18.98 -8.89 -9.49
CA ASN A 165 -19.50 -10.24 -9.67
C ASN A 165 -18.81 -11.03 -10.79
N VAL A 166 -19.07 -12.34 -10.80
CA VAL A 166 -18.44 -13.28 -11.74
C VAL A 166 -18.72 -12.94 -13.20
N ASP A 167 -19.90 -12.42 -13.52
CA ASP A 167 -20.26 -12.11 -14.90
C ASP A 167 -19.56 -10.84 -15.40
N GLN A 168 -19.44 -9.84 -14.54
CA GLN A 168 -18.61 -8.67 -14.78
C GLN A 168 -17.14 -9.06 -14.97
N LEU A 169 -16.58 -9.91 -14.09
CA LEU A 169 -15.20 -10.40 -14.21
C LEU A 169 -14.95 -11.16 -15.53
N LYS A 170 -15.88 -12.03 -15.95
CA LYS A 170 -15.80 -12.74 -17.23
C LYS A 170 -15.82 -11.78 -18.42
N THR A 171 -16.61 -10.71 -18.33
CA THR A 171 -16.72 -9.69 -19.37
C THR A 171 -15.42 -8.89 -19.46
N ALA A 172 -14.92 -8.37 -18.34
CA ALA A 172 -13.64 -7.67 -18.26
C ALA A 172 -12.47 -8.53 -18.79
N TYR A 173 -12.43 -9.82 -18.43
CA TYR A 173 -11.41 -10.74 -18.94
C TYR A 173 -11.48 -10.92 -20.46
N ARG A 174 -12.68 -11.13 -21.00
CA ARG A 174 -12.89 -11.24 -22.46
C ARG A 174 -12.46 -9.98 -23.19
N ASP A 175 -12.81 -8.81 -22.66
CA ASP A 175 -12.46 -7.52 -23.26
C ASP A 175 -10.95 -7.28 -23.24
N SER A 176 -10.26 -7.69 -22.17
CA SER A 176 -8.80 -7.64 -22.09
C SER A 176 -8.11 -8.49 -23.18
N LEU A 177 -8.65 -9.68 -23.47
CA LEU A 177 -8.14 -10.56 -24.53
C LEU A 177 -8.38 -9.96 -25.92
N ASN A 178 -9.56 -9.38 -26.14
CA ASN A 178 -9.90 -8.72 -27.39
C ASN A 178 -9.02 -7.48 -27.65
N ALA A 179 -8.77 -6.68 -26.61
CA ALA A 179 -7.87 -5.53 -26.69
C ALA A 179 -6.45 -5.96 -27.09
N ARG A 180 -5.91 -7.00 -26.43
CA ARG A 180 -4.60 -7.58 -26.79
C ARG A 180 -4.54 -8.07 -28.23
N ALA A 181 -5.59 -8.74 -28.71
CA ALA A 181 -5.67 -9.21 -30.09
C ALA A 181 -5.71 -8.05 -31.11
N LYS A 182 -6.33 -6.92 -30.73
CA LYS A 182 -6.41 -5.71 -31.57
C LYS A 182 -5.06 -5.00 -31.69
N VAL A 183 -4.34 -4.86 -30.59
CA VAL A 183 -2.98 -4.28 -30.57
C VAL A 183 -2.01 -5.13 -31.43
N ARG A 184 -2.13 -6.46 -31.35
CA ARG A 184 -1.28 -7.38 -32.12
C ARG A 184 -1.55 -7.39 -33.63
N LYS A 185 -2.65 -6.80 -34.10
CA LYS A 185 -2.97 -6.64 -35.54
C LYS A 185 -2.53 -5.28 -36.10
N LEU A 186 -2.10 -4.35 -35.25
CA LEU A 186 -1.72 -2.99 -35.61
C LEU A 186 -0.20 -2.77 -35.65
N GLY A 187 0.60 -3.78 -35.31
CA GLY A 187 2.06 -3.81 -35.47
C GLY A 187 2.48 -4.99 -36.33
#